data_AF-A0A821K3A9-F1
#
_entry.id   AF-A0A821K3A9-F1
#
_cell.length_a   1.000
_cell.length_b   1.000
_cell.length_c   1.000
_cell.angle_alpha   90.00
_cell.angle_beta   90.00
_cell.angle_gamma   90.00
#
_symmetry.space_group_name_H-M   'P 1'
#
loop_
_entity.id
_entity.type
_entity.pdbx_description
1 polymer ?
#
loop_
_entity_poly.entity_id
_entity_poly.type
_entity_poly.pdbx_seq_one_letter_code
_entity_poly.pdbx_strand_id
1 'polypeptide(L)'
;MSRNDWQEAIKLPIGHLPCGSGNAFITNIVRYSKQPIMKTMEKFIVQAAVIIATHNVLPFDMALLDICDGQRLFSFLCIEWGVVADVDCDSEQYRFLGETRFTVEALKHIIKPRSYEGYIDYIPYDAVDDTADSNQITTDTTIAQLHRHLLPLNEPIPTDSTSTKWRRINGPFLHVLITSKACISKDVIASFRST
;
A
#
# COMPACT_ATOMS: atom_id res chain seq x y z
N MET A 1 -1.46 -8.56 -12.95
CA MET A 1 -2.23 -8.63 -14.22
C MET A 1 -1.37 -9.11 -15.40
N SER A 2 -0.49 -10.11 -15.19
CA SER A 2 0.37 -10.67 -16.24
C SER A 2 -0.30 -11.78 -17.07
N ARG A 3 -1.51 -12.20 -16.68
CA ARG A 3 -2.31 -13.19 -17.38
C ARG A 3 -3.08 -12.55 -18.52
N ASN A 4 -3.33 -13.30 -19.59
CA ASN A 4 -4.11 -12.82 -20.74
C ASN A 4 -5.58 -12.52 -20.39
N ASP A 5 -6.14 -13.23 -19.41
CA ASP A 5 -7.52 -13.11 -18.92
C ASP A 5 -7.66 -12.20 -17.69
N TRP A 6 -6.69 -11.31 -17.43
CA TRP A 6 -6.63 -10.57 -16.16
C TRP A 6 -7.88 -9.73 -15.88
N GLN A 7 -8.55 -9.20 -16.92
CA GLN A 7 -9.75 -8.38 -16.77
C GLN A 7 -10.93 -9.15 -16.16
N GLU A 8 -10.98 -10.46 -16.39
CA GLU A 8 -11.95 -11.35 -15.74
C GLU A 8 -11.42 -11.83 -14.40
N ALA A 9 -10.15 -12.25 -14.35
CA ALA A 9 -9.54 -12.80 -13.14
C ALA A 9 -9.50 -11.81 -11.97
N ILE A 10 -9.32 -10.51 -12.23
CA ILE A 10 -9.30 -9.45 -11.19
C ILE A 10 -10.65 -9.27 -10.50
N LYS A 11 -11.74 -9.72 -11.13
CA LYS A 11 -13.10 -9.66 -10.55
C LYS A 11 -13.37 -10.80 -9.57
N LEU A 12 -12.49 -11.80 -9.50
CA LEU A 12 -12.63 -12.92 -8.57
C LEU A 12 -12.42 -12.42 -7.13
N PRO A 13 -13.40 -12.61 -6.22
CA PRO A 13 -13.24 -12.21 -4.83
C PRO A 13 -12.12 -12.98 -4.14
N ILE A 14 -11.26 -12.27 -3.41
CA ILE A 14 -10.15 -12.85 -2.65
C ILE A 14 -10.47 -12.78 -1.16
N GLY A 15 -10.40 -13.93 -0.49
CA GLY A 15 -10.46 -14.05 0.97
C GLY A 15 -9.07 -14.28 1.56
N HIS A 16 -8.78 -13.65 2.70
CA HIS A 16 -7.51 -13.83 3.40
C HIS A 16 -7.73 -14.40 4.81
N LEU A 17 -7.17 -15.59 5.04
CA LEU A 17 -7.10 -16.22 6.36
C LEU A 17 -5.76 -15.88 7.02
N PRO A 18 -5.75 -15.27 8.22
CA PRO A 18 -4.51 -14.88 8.88
C PRO A 18 -3.74 -16.10 9.41
N CYS A 19 -2.54 -16.37 8.90
CA CYS A 19 -1.75 -17.56 9.25
C CYS A 19 -0.32 -17.23 9.74
N GLY A 20 -0.10 -16.05 10.31
CA GLY A 20 1.22 -15.63 10.79
C GLY A 20 1.19 -14.25 11.43
N SER A 21 2.28 -13.49 11.33
CA SER A 21 2.40 -12.14 11.89
C SER A 21 1.97 -11.02 10.92
N GLY A 22 1.98 -11.26 9.60
CA GLY A 22 1.65 -10.26 8.58
C GLY A 22 0.17 -10.28 8.18
N ASN A 23 -0.71 -9.69 9.00
CA ASN A 23 -2.17 -9.78 8.78
C ASN A 23 -2.87 -8.44 8.49
N ALA A 24 -2.15 -7.44 8.00
CA ALA A 24 -2.67 -6.09 7.74
C ALA A 24 -3.90 -6.10 6.81
N PHE A 25 -3.90 -6.93 5.78
CA PHE A 25 -4.98 -6.98 4.80
C PHE A 25 -6.34 -7.37 5.41
N ILE A 26 -6.40 -8.51 6.10
CA ILE A 26 -7.64 -8.96 6.77
C ILE A 26 -8.02 -8.02 7.92
N THR A 27 -7.04 -7.40 8.57
CA THR A 27 -7.27 -6.35 9.58
C THR A 27 -8.01 -5.16 8.99
N ASN A 28 -7.63 -4.70 7.79
CA ASN A 28 -8.36 -3.63 7.09
C ASN A 28 -9.79 -4.07 6.74
N ILE A 29 -9.99 -5.29 6.24
CA ILE A 29 -11.34 -5.82 5.92
C ILE A 29 -12.25 -5.83 7.16
N VAL A 30 -11.74 -6.32 8.29
CA VAL A 30 -12.48 -6.34 9.56
C VAL A 30 -12.85 -4.93 10.02
N ARG A 31 -11.93 -3.97 9.87
CA ARG A 31 -12.18 -2.55 10.18
C ARG A 31 -13.21 -1.92 9.24
N TYR A 32 -13.13 -2.16 7.94
CA TYR A 32 -14.14 -1.70 6.98
C TYR A 32 -15.52 -2.29 7.28
N SER A 33 -15.56 -3.53 7.77
CA SER A 33 -16.78 -4.20 8.24
C SER A 33 -17.28 -3.67 9.59
N LYS A 34 -16.60 -2.68 10.20
CA LYS A 34 -16.90 -2.09 11.50
C LYS A 34 -16.97 -3.11 12.64
N GLN A 35 -16.21 -4.20 12.52
CA GLN A 35 -16.12 -5.25 13.54
C GLN A 35 -14.88 -5.05 14.43
N PRO A 36 -14.93 -5.44 15.71
CA PRO A 36 -13.75 -5.44 16.56
C PRO A 36 -12.74 -6.50 16.08
N ILE A 37 -11.46 -6.14 16.10
CA ILE A 37 -10.38 -7.08 15.76
C ILE A 37 -10.15 -8.04 16.93
N MET A 38 -10.19 -9.33 16.65
CA MET A 38 -9.94 -10.35 17.67
C MET A 38 -8.47 -10.33 18.12
N LYS A 39 -8.27 -10.38 19.44
CA LYS A 39 -6.93 -10.26 20.04
C LYS A 39 -6.09 -11.52 19.82
N THR A 40 -6.68 -12.70 19.98
CA THR A 40 -5.97 -13.98 19.80
C THR A 40 -6.05 -14.46 18.35
N MET A 41 -4.99 -15.11 17.86
CA MET A 41 -4.96 -15.66 16.50
C MET A 41 -6.06 -16.69 16.24
N GLU A 42 -6.34 -17.58 17.19
CA GLU A 42 -7.41 -18.57 17.07
C GLU A 42 -8.77 -17.92 16.79
N LYS A 43 -9.11 -16.86 17.54
CA LYS A 43 -10.37 -16.12 17.34
C LYS A 43 -10.35 -15.29 16.06
N PHE A 44 -9.19 -14.75 15.70
CA PHE A 44 -9.04 -13.94 14.49
C PHE A 44 -9.18 -14.76 13.21
N ILE A 45 -8.66 -15.99 13.19
CA ILE A 45 -8.87 -16.94 12.10
C ILE A 45 -10.35 -17.28 11.96
N VAL A 46 -11.04 -17.59 13.07
CA VAL A 46 -12.49 -17.89 13.04
C VAL A 46 -13.28 -16.67 12.54
N GLN A 47 -12.95 -15.46 13.00
CA GLN A 47 -13.59 -14.24 12.50
C GLN A 47 -13.39 -14.07 10.99
N ALA A 48 -12.17 -14.24 10.49
CA ALA A 48 -11.85 -14.14 9.07
C ALA A 48 -12.61 -15.20 8.25
N ALA A 49 -12.68 -16.44 8.74
CA ALA A 49 -13.43 -17.52 8.08
C ALA A 49 -14.93 -17.21 7.98
N VAL A 50 -15.52 -16.65 9.03
CA VAL A 50 -16.93 -16.22 9.01
C VAL A 50 -17.14 -15.08 8.00
N ILE A 51 -16.26 -14.08 7.96
CA ILE A 51 -16.34 -12.98 6.98
C ILE A 51 -16.26 -13.50 5.54
N ILE A 52 -15.38 -14.48 5.28
CA ILE A 52 -15.28 -15.10 3.96
C ILE A 52 -16.56 -15.88 3.63
N ALA A 53 -17.09 -16.63 4.59
CA ALA A 53 -18.28 -17.46 4.41
C ALA A 53 -19.56 -16.65 4.18
N THR A 54 -19.67 -15.42 4.70
CA THR A 54 -20.83 -14.55 4.46
C THR A 54 -20.84 -13.95 3.05
N HIS A 55 -19.75 -14.07 2.30
CA HIS A 55 -19.63 -13.63 0.90
C HIS A 55 -20.00 -12.16 0.66
N ASN A 56 -19.78 -11.28 1.65
CA ASN A 56 -19.94 -9.85 1.47
C ASN A 56 -18.67 -9.25 0.86
N VAL A 57 -18.67 -9.08 -0.46
CA VAL A 57 -17.50 -8.61 -1.22
C VAL A 57 -17.45 -7.10 -1.24
N LEU A 58 -16.28 -6.54 -0.93
CA LEU A 58 -16.01 -5.11 -0.99
C LEU A 58 -14.98 -4.83 -2.10
N PRO A 59 -15.17 -3.77 -2.92
CA PRO A 59 -14.11 -3.29 -3.79
C PRO A 59 -12.85 -2.92 -2.97
N PHE A 60 -11.68 -3.21 -3.52
CA PHE A 60 -10.40 -2.94 -2.85
C PHE A 60 -9.40 -2.35 -3.85
N ASP A 61 -8.90 -1.16 -3.57
CA ASP A 61 -7.99 -0.47 -4.50
C ASP A 61 -6.62 -1.14 -4.55
N MET A 62 -5.98 -1.03 -5.71
CA MET A 62 -4.60 -1.43 -5.93
C MET A 62 -3.80 -0.27 -6.51
N ALA A 63 -2.58 -0.11 -6.01
CA ALA A 63 -1.58 0.75 -6.60
C ALA A 63 -0.85 -0.01 -7.72
N LEU A 64 -0.65 0.67 -8.84
CA LEU A 64 0.21 0.22 -9.91
C LEU A 64 1.56 0.93 -9.79
N LEU A 65 2.64 0.16 -9.87
CA LEU A 65 4.00 0.65 -9.78
C LEU A 65 4.78 0.28 -11.03
N ASP A 66 5.53 1.24 -11.55
CA ASP A 66 6.63 0.98 -12.48
C ASP A 66 7.94 1.22 -11.73
N ILE A 67 8.89 0.30 -11.87
CA ILE A 67 10.22 0.36 -11.27
C ILE A 67 11.23 0.69 -12.37
N CYS A 68 12.37 1.30 -12.00
CA CYS A 68 13.40 1.78 -12.93
C CYS A 68 13.94 0.70 -13.90
N ASP A 69 13.86 -0.58 -13.53
CA ASP A 69 14.27 -1.71 -14.38
C ASP A 69 13.21 -2.13 -15.41
N GLY A 70 12.11 -1.38 -15.50
CA GLY A 70 10.99 -1.64 -16.39
C GLY A 70 9.99 -2.67 -15.85
N GLN A 71 10.20 -3.18 -14.62
CA GLN A 71 9.24 -4.08 -14.00
C GLN A 71 7.99 -3.33 -13.55
N ARG A 72 6.84 -3.99 -13.74
CA ARG A 72 5.54 -3.48 -13.33
C ARG A 72 4.99 -4.32 -12.19
N LEU A 73 4.79 -3.69 -11.04
CA LEU A 73 4.26 -4.33 -9.84
C LEU A 73 2.88 -3.78 -9.48
N PHE A 74 2.16 -4.55 -8.67
CA PHE A 74 0.88 -4.16 -8.10
C PHE A 74 0.98 -4.30 -6.59
N SER A 75 0.56 -3.26 -5.85
CA SER A 75 0.48 -3.31 -4.39
C SER A 75 -0.95 -3.03 -3.95
N PHE A 76 -1.49 -3.88 -3.08
CA PHE A 76 -2.82 -3.68 -2.51
C PHE A 76 -2.77 -3.00 -1.14
N LEU A 77 -1.61 -2.96 -0.47
CA LEU A 77 -1.50 -2.47 0.90
C LEU A 77 -0.72 -1.15 0.96
N CYS A 78 0.60 -1.25 0.86
CA CYS A 78 1.50 -0.13 1.00
C CYS A 78 2.81 -0.34 0.25
N ILE A 79 3.60 0.72 0.18
CA ILE A 79 4.95 0.80 -0.35
C ILE A 79 5.75 1.59 0.68
N GLU A 80 6.89 1.04 1.07
CA GLU A 80 7.70 1.58 2.16
C GLU A 80 9.14 1.77 1.72
N TRP A 81 9.73 2.88 2.17
CA TRP A 81 11.16 3.17 2.00
C TRP A 81 11.71 3.82 3.28
N GLY A 82 12.95 3.49 3.65
CA GLY A 82 13.59 3.98 4.86
C GLY A 82 13.49 3.00 6.03
N VAL A 83 13.48 3.52 7.26
CA VAL A 83 13.74 2.70 8.47
C VAL A 83 12.76 1.55 8.69
N VAL A 84 11.47 1.71 8.37
CA VAL A 84 10.49 0.62 8.54
C VAL A 84 10.71 -0.48 7.51
N ALA A 85 11.09 -0.13 6.28
CA ALA A 85 11.44 -1.12 5.25
C ALA A 85 12.72 -1.89 5.62
N ASP A 86 13.73 -1.22 6.19
CA ASP A 86 14.94 -1.88 6.72
C ASP A 86 14.56 -2.82 7.88
N VAL A 87 13.68 -2.41 8.80
CA VAL A 87 13.16 -3.26 9.89
C VAL A 87 12.41 -4.48 9.35
N ASP A 88 11.55 -4.31 8.35
CA ASP A 88 10.82 -5.40 7.73
C ASP A 88 11.77 -6.42 7.11
N CYS A 89 12.78 -5.97 6.35
CA CYS A 89 13.78 -6.83 5.73
C CYS A 89 14.68 -7.51 6.76
N ASP A 90 15.27 -6.76 7.69
CA ASP A 90 16.21 -7.26 8.68
C ASP A 90 15.53 -8.22 9.67
N SER A 91 14.24 -8.04 9.94
CA SER A 91 13.51 -8.87 10.91
C SER A 91 13.15 -10.25 10.38
N GLU A 92 13.23 -10.50 9.07
CA GLU A 92 12.91 -11.81 8.47
C GLU A 92 13.81 -12.93 8.98
N GLN A 93 15.07 -12.63 9.35
CA GLN A 93 15.96 -13.62 9.97
C GLN A 93 15.48 -14.07 11.37
N TYR A 94 14.57 -13.31 11.99
CA TYR A 94 14.00 -13.56 13.30
C TYR A 94 12.53 -14.02 13.24
N ARG A 95 12.11 -14.62 12.12
CA ARG A 95 10.72 -15.10 11.94
C ARG A 95 10.24 -16.07 13.02
N PHE A 96 11.17 -16.78 13.70
CA PHE A 96 10.89 -17.64 14.84
C PHE A 96 10.39 -16.89 16.09
N LEU A 97 10.59 -15.56 16.18
CA LEU A 97 10.10 -14.71 17.26
C LEU A 97 8.65 -14.22 17.06
N GLY A 98 8.00 -14.60 15.96
CA GLY A 98 6.64 -14.15 15.65
C GLY A 98 6.55 -12.63 15.43
N GLU A 99 5.55 -11.98 16.03
CA GLU A 99 5.34 -10.52 15.90
C GLU A 99 6.43 -9.69 16.61
N THR A 100 7.08 -10.23 17.64
CA THR A 100 8.12 -9.53 18.42
C THR A 100 9.37 -9.21 17.58
N ARG A 101 9.58 -9.89 16.45
CA ARG A 101 10.71 -9.65 15.54
C ARG A 101 10.81 -8.18 15.11
N PHE A 102 9.67 -7.54 14.86
CA PHE A 102 9.62 -6.14 14.43
C PHE A 102 10.07 -5.20 15.55
N THR A 103 9.69 -5.49 16.80
CA THR A 103 10.11 -4.69 17.96
C THR A 103 11.61 -4.76 18.20
N VAL A 104 12.22 -5.94 18.04
CA VAL A 104 13.66 -6.14 18.22
C VAL A 104 14.45 -5.33 17.17
N GLU A 105 14.08 -5.44 15.90
CA GLU A 105 14.76 -4.69 14.84
C GLU A 105 14.50 -3.19 14.94
N ALA A 106 13.27 -2.76 15.26
CA ALA A 106 12.98 -1.35 15.48
C ALA A 106 13.86 -0.74 16.57
N LEU A 107 14.13 -1.47 17.66
CA LEU A 107 15.01 -1.00 18.73
C LEU A 107 16.46 -0.80 18.24
N LYS A 108 16.98 -1.70 17.41
CA LYS A 108 18.34 -1.56 16.84
C LYS A 108 18.45 -0.30 15.99
N HIS A 109 17.45 -0.04 15.15
CA HIS A 109 17.39 1.16 14.30
C HIS A 109 17.13 2.45 15.09
N ILE A 110 16.49 2.38 16.27
CA ILE A 110 16.37 3.52 17.20
C ILE A 110 17.71 3.86 17.84
N ILE A 111 18.48 2.85 18.27
CA ILE A 111 19.80 3.04 18.89
C ILE A 111 20.81 3.57 17.88
N LYS A 112 20.72 3.11 16.62
CA LYS A 112 21.59 3.54 15.52
C LYS A 112 20.76 4.10 14.37
N PRO A 113 20.27 5.35 14.47
CA PRO A 113 19.41 5.93 13.45
C PRO A 113 20.16 6.13 12.13
N ARG A 114 19.43 5.94 11.04
CA ARG A 114 19.91 6.15 9.66
C ARG A 114 19.03 7.19 8.98
N SER A 115 19.63 8.11 8.25
CA SER A 115 18.94 9.00 7.32
C SER A 115 19.01 8.46 5.90
N TYR A 116 17.97 8.76 5.13
CA TYR A 116 17.82 8.32 3.75
C TYR A 116 17.71 9.55 2.85
N GLU A 117 18.73 9.77 2.05
CA GLU A 117 18.76 10.88 1.09
C GLU A 117 17.99 10.52 -0.17
N GLY A 118 17.16 11.44 -0.64
CA GLY A 118 16.32 11.24 -1.81
C GLY A 118 15.38 12.41 -2.04
N TYR A 119 14.49 12.26 -3.00
CA TYR A 119 13.39 13.19 -3.25
C TYR A 119 12.13 12.41 -3.63
N ILE A 120 10.97 13.03 -3.39
CA ILE A 120 9.65 12.48 -3.71
C ILE A 120 8.93 13.52 -4.53
N ASP A 121 8.46 13.11 -5.71
CA ASP A 121 7.59 13.90 -6.56
C ASP A 121 6.18 13.33 -6.50
N TYR A 122 5.19 14.18 -6.23
CA TYR A 122 3.80 13.75 -6.10
C TYR A 122 2.83 14.82 -6.60
N ILE A 123 1.64 14.39 -7.03
CA ILE A 123 0.53 15.29 -7.34
C ILE A 123 -0.45 15.22 -6.15
N PRO A 124 -0.75 16.33 -5.47
CA PRO A 124 -1.77 16.34 -4.43
C PRO A 124 -3.16 16.21 -5.06
N TYR A 125 -4.10 15.61 -4.33
CA TYR A 125 -5.47 15.39 -4.79
C TYR A 125 -6.12 16.67 -5.35
N ASP A 126 -6.00 17.79 -4.63
CA ASP A 126 -6.63 19.07 -5.02
C ASP A 126 -6.05 19.70 -6.31
N ALA A 127 -4.90 19.23 -6.78
CA ALA A 127 -4.31 19.70 -8.04
C ALA A 127 -4.78 18.87 -9.25
N VAL A 128 -5.49 17.77 -9.03
CA VAL A 128 -6.08 16.97 -10.10
C VAL A 128 -7.36 17.69 -10.55
N ASP A 129 -7.46 18.04 -11.83
CA ASP A 129 -8.70 18.63 -12.35
C ASP A 129 -9.72 17.49 -12.47
N ASP A 130 -10.71 17.46 -11.57
CA ASP A 130 -11.81 16.48 -11.54
C ASP A 130 -12.78 16.61 -12.75
N THR A 131 -12.36 17.26 -13.84
CA THR A 131 -13.16 17.39 -15.07
C THR A 131 -13.16 16.13 -15.94
N ALA A 132 -12.44 15.08 -15.56
CA ALA A 132 -12.48 13.79 -16.24
C ALA A 132 -13.47 12.84 -15.52
N ASP A 133 -14.71 12.81 -16.02
CA ASP A 133 -15.74 11.78 -15.86
C ASP A 133 -15.41 10.63 -14.87
N SER A 134 -15.62 10.88 -13.58
CA SER A 134 -15.66 9.85 -12.53
C SER A 134 -16.78 8.80 -12.74
N ASN A 135 -17.60 8.98 -13.78
CA ASN A 135 -18.65 8.05 -14.21
C ASN A 135 -18.26 7.11 -15.37
N GLN A 136 -17.02 7.13 -15.89
CA GLN A 136 -16.60 6.26 -16.99
C GLN A 136 -15.32 5.44 -16.74
N ILE A 137 -15.06 5.02 -15.50
CA ILE A 137 -14.18 3.85 -15.30
C ILE A 137 -14.99 2.61 -15.73
N THR A 138 -15.08 2.42 -17.05
CA THR A 138 -15.58 1.18 -17.65
C THR A 138 -14.51 0.11 -17.52
N THR A 139 -14.94 -1.16 -17.59
CA THR A 139 -14.08 -2.35 -17.50
C THR A 139 -13.00 -2.44 -18.60
N ASP A 140 -13.05 -1.52 -19.57
CA ASP A 140 -12.09 -1.33 -20.65
C ASP A 140 -11.04 -0.25 -20.37
N THR A 141 -10.94 0.25 -19.14
CA THR A 141 -9.84 1.16 -18.76
C THR A 141 -8.50 0.44 -18.96
N THR A 142 -7.81 0.76 -20.04
CA THR A 142 -6.50 0.19 -20.34
C THR A 142 -5.50 0.70 -19.30
N ILE A 143 -4.48 -0.09 -18.98
CA ILE A 143 -3.38 0.36 -18.09
C ILE A 143 -2.78 1.69 -18.59
N ALA A 144 -2.78 1.92 -19.90
CA ALA A 144 -2.39 3.19 -20.52
C ALA A 144 -3.23 4.40 -20.05
N GLN A 145 -4.53 4.23 -19.78
CA GLN A 145 -5.39 5.29 -19.27
C GLN A 145 -5.16 5.57 -17.78
N LEU A 146 -4.78 4.55 -16.99
CA LEU A 146 -4.35 4.72 -15.60
C LEU A 146 -3.03 5.50 -15.49
N HIS A 147 -2.17 5.40 -16.52
CA HIS A 147 -0.88 6.09 -16.60
C HIS A 147 -0.99 7.55 -17.06
N ARG A 148 -2.19 8.11 -17.29
CA ARG A 148 -2.33 9.47 -17.83
C ARG A 148 -1.65 10.53 -16.94
N HIS A 149 -1.53 10.27 -15.64
CA HIS A 149 -0.87 11.15 -14.69
C HIS A 149 0.57 10.75 -14.34
N LEU A 150 1.04 9.58 -14.78
CA LEU A 150 2.39 9.08 -14.49
C LEU A 150 3.31 9.40 -15.66
N LEU A 151 4.40 10.11 -15.36
CA LEU A 151 5.47 10.33 -16.32
C LEU A 151 6.32 9.06 -16.44
N PRO A 152 6.95 8.79 -17.59
CA PRO A 152 8.01 7.79 -17.68
C PRO A 152 9.08 8.08 -16.61
N LEU A 153 9.53 7.04 -15.88
CA LEU A 153 10.47 7.21 -14.75
C LEU A 153 11.77 7.97 -15.08
N ASN A 154 12.18 7.95 -16.35
CA ASN A 154 13.43 8.56 -16.81
C ASN A 154 13.25 10.01 -17.31
N GLU A 155 12.03 10.53 -17.33
CA GLU A 155 11.75 11.89 -17.77
C GLU A 155 11.64 12.81 -16.55
N PRO A 156 12.25 14.01 -16.59
CA PRO A 156 12.08 14.99 -15.53
C PRO A 156 10.61 15.44 -15.46
N ILE A 157 10.19 15.93 -14.29
CA ILE A 157 8.89 16.59 -14.15
C ILE A 157 8.76 17.67 -15.24
N PRO A 158 7.70 17.66 -16.06
CA PRO A 158 7.51 18.66 -17.10
C PRO A 158 7.53 20.05 -16.49
N THR A 159 8.27 20.98 -17.11
CA THR A 159 8.35 22.39 -16.71
C THR A 159 7.18 23.25 -17.19
N ASP A 160 6.23 22.66 -17.94
CA ASP A 160 5.07 23.34 -18.51
C ASP A 160 3.96 23.57 -17.48
N SER A 161 2.75 23.97 -17.90
CA SER A 161 1.60 24.21 -17.01
C SER A 161 1.26 23.01 -16.11
N THR A 162 1.64 21.77 -16.48
CA THR A 162 1.55 20.57 -15.62
C THR A 162 2.56 20.54 -14.48
N SER A 163 3.68 21.28 -14.57
CA SER A 163 4.65 21.50 -13.49
C SER A 163 4.00 22.10 -12.25
N THR A 164 2.93 22.89 -12.43
CA THR A 164 2.25 23.56 -11.31
C THR A 164 1.51 22.59 -10.39
N LYS A 165 1.24 21.36 -10.87
CA LYS A 165 0.54 20.31 -10.12
C LYS A 165 1.47 19.42 -9.31
N TRP A 166 2.66 19.17 -9.83
CA TRP A 166 3.66 18.35 -9.15
C TRP A 166 4.31 19.11 -7.99
N ARG A 167 4.49 18.42 -6.87
CA ARG A 167 5.22 18.91 -5.71
C ARG A 167 6.40 18.01 -5.45
N ARG A 168 7.55 18.61 -5.14
CA ARG A 168 8.77 17.91 -4.76
C ARG A 168 9.04 18.08 -3.27
N ILE A 169 9.35 16.99 -2.59
CA ILE A 169 9.89 16.97 -1.23
C ILE A 169 11.31 16.42 -1.32
N ASN A 170 12.27 17.13 -0.75
CA ASN A 170 13.66 16.67 -0.69
C ASN A 170 14.00 16.19 0.72
N GLY A 171 14.86 15.17 0.80
CA GLY A 171 15.38 14.62 2.04
C GLY A 171 16.37 15.53 2.75
N PRO A 172 16.88 15.10 3.92
CA PRO A 172 16.87 13.71 4.41
C PRO A 172 15.50 13.22 4.91
N PHE A 173 15.20 11.95 4.63
CA PHE A 173 14.03 11.25 5.17
C PHE A 173 14.44 10.24 6.25
N LEU A 174 13.53 9.97 7.18
CA LEU A 174 13.61 8.81 8.08
C LEU A 174 12.84 7.62 7.51
N HIS A 175 11.65 7.89 6.99
CA HIS A 175 10.75 6.91 6.41
C HIS A 175 9.76 7.58 5.47
N VAL A 176 9.40 6.87 4.41
CA VAL A 176 8.35 7.21 3.46
C VAL A 176 7.40 6.03 3.38
N LEU A 177 6.12 6.29 3.63
CA LEU A 177 5.03 5.33 3.53
C LEU A 177 4.01 5.84 2.53
N ILE A 178 3.77 5.05 1.48
CA ILE A 178 2.66 5.25 0.54
C ILE A 178 1.67 4.13 0.80
N THR A 179 0.47 4.46 1.28
CA THR A 179 -0.56 3.47 1.59
C THR A 179 -1.92 3.93 1.09
N SER A 180 -2.70 3.00 0.56
CA SER A 180 -4.11 3.23 0.22
C SER A 180 -5.06 2.77 1.32
N LYS A 181 -4.53 2.27 2.43
CA LYS A 181 -5.28 1.58 3.48
C LYS A 181 -4.88 2.08 4.87
N ALA A 182 -5.82 1.97 5.80
CA ALA A 182 -5.65 2.52 7.14
C ALA A 182 -4.67 1.72 8.00
N CYS A 183 -4.55 0.41 7.80
CA CYS A 183 -3.70 -0.43 8.64
C CYS A 183 -2.54 -1.01 7.85
N ILE A 184 -1.32 -0.80 8.33
CA ILE A 184 -0.10 -1.39 7.79
C ILE A 184 0.31 -2.66 8.55
N SER A 185 -0.24 -2.87 9.75
CA SER A 185 -0.22 -4.14 10.48
C SER A 185 -1.50 -4.31 11.30
N LYS A 186 -1.62 -5.40 12.06
CA LYS A 186 -2.76 -5.61 12.99
C LYS A 186 -2.87 -4.46 14.00
N ASP A 187 -1.73 -4.02 14.51
CA ASP A 187 -1.60 -3.07 15.61
C ASP A 187 -1.15 -1.67 15.19
N VAL A 188 -0.74 -1.48 13.93
CA VAL A 188 -0.27 -0.20 13.41
C VAL A 188 -1.26 0.37 12.40
N ILE A 189 -1.74 1.58 12.70
CA ILE A 189 -2.63 2.37 11.86
C ILE A 189 -1.83 3.52 11.26
N ALA A 190 -1.89 3.68 9.94
CA ALA A 190 -1.41 4.88 9.27
C ALA A 190 -2.30 6.06 9.68
N SER A 191 -1.71 7.06 10.33
CA SER A 191 -2.41 8.28 10.70
C SER A 191 -2.43 9.23 9.51
N PHE A 192 -3.59 9.45 8.92
CA PHE A 192 -3.79 10.49 7.91
C PHE A 192 -4.05 11.82 8.61
N ARG A 193 -3.08 12.74 8.58
CA ARG A 193 -3.37 14.14 8.90
C ARG A 193 -3.92 14.79 7.64
N SER A 194 -5.20 15.17 7.65
CA SER A 194 -5.72 16.14 6.69
C SER A 194 -5.07 17.50 7.01
N THR A 195 -4.16 17.94 6.16
CA THR A 195 -3.69 19.34 6.16
C THR A 195 -4.68 20.20 5.42
#